data_AF-A0A3C0G6M2-F1
#
_entry.id   AF-A0A3C0G6M2-F1
#
_cell.length_a   1.000
_cell.length_b   1.000
_cell.length_c   1.000
_cell.angle_alpha   90.00
_cell.angle_beta   90.00
_cell.angle_gamma   90.00
#
_symmetry.space_group_name_H-M   'P 1'
#
loop_
_entity.id
_entity.type
_entity.pdbx_description
1 polymer ?
#
loop_
_entity_poly.entity_id
_entity_poly.type
_entity_poly.pdbx_seq_one_letter_code
_entity_poly.pdbx_strand_id
1 'polypeptide(L)'
;MKLIMESWRDFIKEKLMLKPGPRGWDLYANLVTEAYMKAPVFEDRAAPAWEALVPFVDKMYKQIQSRIDIEPVDYHPYDVGLDVDVTGADRMRQSVEDTGKLLVSKADAEHPVFDLETNVKFRAVHDYMTHIQPKIPAGFTSAKEQGSIHQELRAYNIHAKTVPKAAMPALFTEVVGQVCTFYITGKFQEQKVCILDGFDYINVGVVNGYEIVNKELIKNETTA
;
A
#
# COMPACT_ATOMS: atom_id res chain seq x y z
N MET A 1 17.52 1.71 -31.57
CA MET A 1 16.16 1.78 -30.96
C MET A 1 15.55 0.39 -30.73
N LYS A 2 16.36 -0.62 -30.33
CA LYS A 2 15.91 -2.00 -30.10
C LYS A 2 16.16 -2.49 -28.66
N LEU A 3 16.98 -1.78 -27.88
CA LEU A 3 17.36 -2.09 -26.50
C LEU A 3 16.42 -1.51 -25.42
N ILE A 4 15.53 -0.58 -25.78
CA ILE A 4 14.60 0.04 -24.82
C ILE A 4 13.29 -0.77 -24.68
N MET A 5 12.94 -1.59 -25.67
CA MET A 5 11.73 -2.43 -25.61
C MET A 5 11.91 -3.77 -24.90
N GLU A 6 13.17 -4.20 -24.66
CA GLU A 6 13.44 -5.51 -24.05
C GLU A 6 13.39 -5.45 -22.51
N SER A 7 13.78 -4.36 -21.87
CA SER A 7 13.74 -4.27 -20.38
C SER A 7 12.35 -4.06 -19.77
N TRP A 8 11.34 -3.68 -20.56
CA TRP A 8 9.97 -3.48 -20.04
C TRP A 8 9.16 -4.78 -20.00
N ARG A 9 9.58 -5.80 -20.78
CA ARG A 9 8.91 -7.11 -20.81
C ARG A 9 9.24 -7.98 -19.61
N ASP A 10 10.33 -7.68 -18.90
CA ASP A 10 10.70 -8.38 -17.67
C ASP A 10 9.96 -7.86 -16.44
N PHE A 11 9.24 -6.74 -16.53
CA PHE A 11 8.77 -6.04 -15.33
C PHE A 11 7.33 -6.30 -14.88
N ILE A 12 6.41 -6.83 -15.69
CA ILE A 12 5.01 -6.97 -15.22
C ILE A 12 4.32 -8.19 -15.87
N LYS A 13 4.56 -9.37 -15.30
CA LYS A 13 3.53 -10.43 -15.18
C LYS A 13 3.16 -10.54 -13.71
N GLU A 14 2.35 -9.58 -13.29
CA GLU A 14 1.74 -9.45 -11.96
C GLU A 14 1.16 -10.79 -11.48
N LYS A 15 1.62 -11.29 -10.33
CA LYS A 15 0.85 -12.23 -9.53
C LYS A 15 1.07 -11.88 -8.06
N LEU A 16 0.01 -11.45 -7.40
CA LEU A 16 -0.19 -11.83 -6.01
C LEU A 16 0.24 -13.31 -5.88
N MET A 17 1.37 -13.52 -5.19
CA MET A 17 2.08 -14.80 -5.25
C MET A 17 1.34 -15.90 -4.49
N LEU A 18 0.53 -15.48 -3.52
CA LEU A 18 -0.21 -16.34 -2.63
C LEU A 18 -1.69 -16.41 -3.02
N LYS A 19 -2.36 -17.46 -2.58
CA LYS A 19 -3.83 -17.60 -2.65
C LYS A 19 -4.45 -17.19 -1.30
N PRO A 20 -5.75 -16.90 -1.24
CA PRO A 20 -6.43 -16.69 0.05
C PRO A 20 -6.31 -17.90 0.97
N GLY A 21 -6.29 -17.64 2.28
CA GLY A 21 -6.40 -18.66 3.33
C GLY A 21 -5.19 -18.79 4.26
N PRO A 22 -5.26 -19.74 5.22
CA PRO A 22 -4.40 -19.77 6.41
C PRO A 22 -2.90 -19.91 6.13
N ARG A 23 -2.53 -20.51 5.01
CA ARG A 23 -1.12 -20.68 4.58
C ARG A 23 -0.74 -19.76 3.42
N GLY A 24 -1.64 -18.90 2.98
CA GLY A 24 -1.40 -17.94 1.91
C GLY A 24 -1.36 -16.53 2.50
N TRP A 25 -2.29 -15.68 2.07
CA TRP A 25 -2.32 -14.28 2.51
C TRP A 25 -2.49 -14.08 4.01
N ASP A 26 -3.19 -14.97 4.71
CA ASP A 26 -3.35 -14.83 6.17
C ASP A 26 -2.01 -15.01 6.89
N LEU A 27 -1.21 -16.01 6.49
CA LEU A 27 0.13 -16.22 7.07
C LEU A 27 1.08 -15.07 6.68
N TYR A 28 1.03 -14.61 5.44
CA TYR A 28 1.82 -13.45 5.02
C TYR A 28 1.49 -12.20 5.84
N ALA A 29 0.20 -11.91 6.04
CA ALA A 29 -0.25 -10.78 6.83
C ALA A 29 0.24 -10.87 8.28
N ASN A 30 0.18 -12.05 8.89
CA ASN A 30 0.73 -12.28 10.23
C ASN A 30 2.23 -12.00 10.29
N LEU A 31 3.01 -12.52 9.34
CA LEU A 31 4.46 -12.32 9.29
C LEU A 31 4.84 -10.84 9.12
N VAL A 32 4.16 -10.13 8.21
CA VAL A 32 4.34 -8.69 8.02
C VAL A 32 3.96 -7.93 9.28
N THR A 33 2.84 -8.29 9.92
CA THR A 33 2.37 -7.65 11.16
C THR A 33 3.38 -7.84 12.29
N GLU A 34 3.91 -9.04 12.48
CA GLU A 34 4.93 -9.31 13.50
C GLU A 34 6.19 -8.46 13.26
N ALA A 35 6.66 -8.38 12.01
CA ALA A 35 7.80 -7.56 11.65
C ALA A 35 7.52 -6.07 11.87
N TYR A 36 6.36 -5.58 11.43
CA TYR A 36 5.93 -4.19 11.58
C TYR A 36 5.82 -3.79 13.04
N MET A 37 5.15 -4.60 13.87
CA MET A 37 4.97 -4.34 15.29
C MET A 37 6.31 -4.33 16.06
N LYS A 38 7.25 -5.20 15.68
CA LYS A 38 8.59 -5.26 16.29
C LYS A 38 9.52 -4.13 15.83
N ALA A 39 9.33 -3.60 14.63
CA ALA A 39 10.17 -2.53 14.10
C ALA A 39 10.05 -1.26 14.97
N PRO A 40 11.13 -0.50 15.14
CA PRO A 40 11.04 0.81 15.79
C PRO A 40 10.23 1.78 14.93
N VAL A 41 9.71 2.85 15.55
CA VAL A 41 9.02 3.93 14.84
C VAL A 41 9.92 4.58 13.78
N PHE A 42 11.22 4.63 14.05
CA PHE A 42 12.18 5.29 13.17
C PHE A 42 13.50 4.52 13.12
N GLU A 43 14.01 4.32 11.91
CA GLU A 43 15.36 3.84 11.61
C GLU A 43 16.05 4.84 10.67
N ASP A 44 17.24 5.32 11.05
CA ASP A 44 18.02 6.26 10.21
C ASP A 44 18.23 5.72 8.78
N ARG A 45 18.47 4.41 8.64
CA ARG A 45 18.66 3.75 7.34
C ARG A 45 17.43 3.80 6.43
N ALA A 46 16.24 3.99 6.99
CA ALA A 46 14.99 4.03 6.24
C ALA A 46 14.70 5.44 5.69
N ALA A 47 15.16 6.49 6.36
CA ALA A 47 14.88 7.89 5.99
C ALA A 47 15.14 8.21 4.50
N PRO A 48 16.26 7.77 3.88
CA PRO A 48 16.50 8.05 2.46
C PRO A 48 15.43 7.49 1.51
N ALA A 49 14.78 6.37 1.85
CA ALA A 49 13.70 5.81 1.03
C ALA A 49 12.45 6.69 1.08
N TRP A 50 12.17 7.31 2.23
CA TRP A 50 11.06 8.25 2.41
C TRP A 50 11.35 9.60 1.75
N GLU A 51 12.57 10.11 1.90
CA GLU A 51 13.01 11.33 1.20
C GLU A 51 12.92 11.17 -0.33
N ALA A 52 13.23 9.98 -0.86
CA ALA A 52 13.10 9.68 -2.28
C ALA A 52 11.65 9.73 -2.81
N LEU A 53 10.63 9.61 -1.95
CA LEU A 53 9.22 9.78 -2.33
C LEU A 53 8.86 11.26 -2.55
N VAL A 54 9.47 12.19 -1.82
CA VAL A 54 9.01 13.59 -1.76
C VAL A 54 8.92 14.24 -3.15
N PRO A 55 9.95 14.19 -4.01
CA PRO A 55 9.87 14.82 -5.33
C PRO A 55 8.81 14.18 -6.24
N PHE A 56 8.59 12.87 -6.08
CA PHE A 56 7.54 12.15 -6.80
C PHE A 56 6.16 12.57 -6.31
N VAL A 57 5.94 12.60 -4.99
CA VAL A 57 4.68 12.99 -4.36
C VAL A 57 4.31 14.42 -4.77
N ASP A 58 5.22 15.39 -4.62
CA ASP A 58 4.95 16.78 -4.99
C ASP A 58 4.58 16.94 -6.46
N LYS A 59 5.27 16.22 -7.34
CA LYS A 59 5.00 16.24 -8.77
C LYS A 59 3.63 15.65 -9.09
N MET A 60 3.34 14.47 -8.56
CA MET A 60 2.08 13.77 -8.84
C MET A 60 0.89 14.49 -8.22
N TYR A 61 1.04 15.01 -7.01
CA TYR A 61 0.02 15.80 -6.34
C TYR A 61 -0.41 17.01 -7.20
N LYS A 62 0.55 17.78 -7.73
CA LYS A 62 0.26 18.89 -8.64
C LYS A 62 -0.47 18.45 -9.92
N GLN A 63 -0.13 17.28 -10.46
CA GLN A 63 -0.81 16.73 -11.65
C GLN A 63 -2.23 16.25 -11.35
N ILE A 64 -2.50 15.80 -10.12
CA ILE A 64 -3.82 15.37 -9.69
C ILE A 64 -4.71 16.58 -9.42
N GLN A 65 -4.18 17.61 -8.75
CA GLN A 65 -4.89 18.87 -8.48
C GLN A 65 -5.32 19.61 -9.76
N SER A 66 -4.69 19.35 -10.90
CA SER A 66 -5.14 19.92 -12.18
C SER A 66 -6.38 19.23 -12.76
N ARG A 67 -6.91 18.18 -12.09
CA ARG A 67 -8.01 17.34 -12.57
C ARG A 67 -9.17 17.28 -11.58
N ILE A 68 -8.86 17.26 -10.29
CA ILE A 68 -9.81 17.18 -9.19
C ILE A 68 -9.35 18.11 -8.06
N ASP A 69 -10.29 18.52 -7.21
CA ASP A 69 -9.95 19.21 -5.97
C ASP A 69 -9.51 18.18 -4.92
N ILE A 70 -8.55 18.55 -4.08
CA ILE A 70 -8.11 17.74 -2.93
C ILE A 70 -8.38 18.54 -1.67
N GLU A 71 -9.16 17.97 -0.76
CA GLU A 71 -9.66 18.64 0.45
C GLU A 71 -9.21 17.86 1.70
N PRO A 72 -8.21 18.36 2.44
CA PRO A 72 -7.79 17.73 3.70
C PRO A 72 -8.86 17.89 4.79
N VAL A 73 -9.21 16.79 5.47
CA VAL A 73 -10.26 16.75 6.51
C VAL A 73 -9.73 16.11 7.81
N ASP A 74 -10.28 16.46 8.96
CA ASP A 74 -9.83 15.96 10.28
C ASP A 74 -10.57 14.69 10.76
N TYR A 75 -11.19 13.96 9.84
CA TYR A 75 -11.92 12.71 10.09
C TYR A 75 -11.66 11.71 8.96
N HIS A 76 -12.00 10.43 9.15
CA HIS A 76 -11.88 9.39 8.13
C HIS A 76 -13.12 9.42 7.19
N PRO A 77 -13.04 10.01 5.98
CA PRO A 77 -14.23 10.38 5.19
C PRO A 77 -14.89 9.19 4.49
N TYR A 78 -14.14 8.11 4.30
CA TYR A 78 -14.57 6.92 3.58
C TYR A 78 -14.64 5.69 4.49
N ASP A 79 -14.67 5.89 5.81
CA ASP A 79 -14.98 4.79 6.71
C ASP A 79 -16.43 4.35 6.49
N VAL A 80 -16.60 3.06 6.29
CA VAL A 80 -17.88 2.45 5.96
C VAL A 80 -18.34 1.48 7.05
N GLY A 81 -17.54 1.24 8.09
CA GLY A 81 -17.79 0.20 9.07
C GLY A 81 -17.71 -1.21 8.48
N LEU A 82 -18.08 -2.22 9.27
CA LEU A 82 -17.93 -3.65 8.91
C LEU A 82 -19.19 -4.29 8.31
N ASP A 83 -20.31 -3.57 8.23
CA ASP A 83 -21.63 -4.13 7.86
C ASP A 83 -22.32 -3.32 6.74
N VAL A 84 -21.60 -3.10 5.64
CA VAL A 84 -22.14 -2.46 4.43
C VAL A 84 -21.69 -3.21 3.19
N ASP A 85 -22.43 -3.10 2.08
CA ASP A 85 -22.07 -3.74 0.79
C ASP A 85 -21.10 -2.90 -0.08
N VAL A 86 -20.49 -1.85 0.47
CA VAL A 86 -19.59 -0.91 -0.25
C VAL A 86 -18.27 -0.74 0.52
N THR A 87 -17.15 -0.55 -0.18
CA THR A 87 -15.86 -0.25 0.47
C THR A 87 -15.61 1.24 0.65
N GLY A 88 -14.59 1.57 1.45
CA GLY A 88 -14.03 2.92 1.46
C GLY A 88 -13.53 3.37 0.09
N ALA A 89 -12.85 2.49 -0.66
CA ALA A 89 -12.41 2.79 -2.03
C ALA A 89 -13.58 3.04 -2.99
N ASP A 90 -14.70 2.32 -2.84
CA ASP A 90 -15.92 2.55 -3.63
C ASP A 90 -16.55 3.90 -3.31
N ARG A 91 -16.67 4.25 -2.02
CA ARG A 91 -17.18 5.56 -1.59
C ARG A 91 -16.27 6.70 -2.03
N MET A 92 -14.96 6.49 -1.96
CA MET A 92 -13.96 7.46 -2.42
C MET A 92 -14.12 7.75 -3.92
N ARG A 93 -14.22 6.69 -4.75
CA ARG A 93 -14.47 6.85 -6.19
C ARG A 93 -15.77 7.58 -6.47
N GLN A 94 -16.87 7.12 -5.85
CA GLN A 94 -18.17 7.75 -6.05
C GLN A 94 -18.16 9.22 -5.63
N SER A 95 -17.53 9.55 -4.49
CA SER A 95 -17.36 10.93 -4.03
C SER A 95 -16.63 11.79 -5.06
N VAL A 96 -15.55 11.29 -5.66
CA VAL A 96 -14.80 12.03 -6.68
C VAL A 96 -15.59 12.16 -7.97
N GLU A 97 -16.32 11.12 -8.39
CA GLU A 97 -17.20 11.15 -9.56
C GLU A 97 -18.33 12.17 -9.40
N ASP A 98 -18.96 12.22 -8.22
CA ASP A 98 -20.11 13.07 -7.95
C ASP A 98 -19.72 14.54 -7.73
N THR A 99 -18.59 14.78 -7.06
CA THR A 99 -18.22 16.11 -6.56
C THR A 99 -17.01 16.72 -7.26
N GLY A 100 -16.20 15.91 -7.95
CA GLY A 100 -14.88 16.31 -8.42
C GLY A 100 -13.85 16.51 -7.31
N LYS A 101 -14.13 16.04 -6.08
CA LYS A 101 -13.29 16.24 -4.90
C LYS A 101 -12.85 14.93 -4.25
N LEU A 102 -11.56 14.85 -3.91
CA LEU A 102 -10.99 13.82 -3.06
C LEU A 102 -10.78 14.37 -1.64
N LEU A 103 -11.49 13.79 -0.67
CA LEU A 103 -11.31 14.11 0.75
C LEU A 103 -10.16 13.27 1.31
N VAL A 104 -9.19 13.90 1.98
CA VAL A 104 -8.01 13.21 2.50
C VAL A 104 -7.89 13.42 4.00
N SER A 105 -7.87 12.32 4.76
CA SER A 105 -7.79 12.38 6.21
C SER A 105 -6.43 12.88 6.69
N LYS A 106 -6.45 13.92 7.52
CA LYS A 106 -5.35 14.42 8.36
C LYS A 106 -5.24 13.69 9.69
N ALA A 107 -6.25 12.88 10.05
CA ALA A 107 -6.17 12.06 11.26
C ALA A 107 -5.08 11.00 11.10
N ASP A 108 -4.37 10.71 12.20
CA ASP A 108 -3.32 9.70 12.26
C ASP A 108 -2.19 9.94 11.24
N ALA A 109 -1.91 11.21 10.93
CA ALA A 109 -0.94 11.62 9.90
C ALA A 109 0.39 12.13 10.48
N GLU A 110 0.63 11.94 11.79
CA GLU A 110 1.97 12.16 12.34
C GLU A 110 2.98 11.18 11.72
N HIS A 111 4.09 11.72 11.21
CA HIS A 111 5.10 10.94 10.54
C HIS A 111 6.52 11.39 10.95
N PRO A 112 7.47 10.48 11.21
CA PRO A 112 8.82 10.85 11.64
C PRO A 112 9.65 11.65 10.61
N VAL A 113 9.37 11.50 9.31
CA VAL A 113 10.13 12.14 8.21
C VAL A 113 9.31 13.15 7.41
N PHE A 114 8.00 12.96 7.32
CA PHE A 114 7.12 13.82 6.54
C PHE A 114 6.47 14.80 7.49
N ASP A 115 6.41 16.06 7.08
CA ASP A 115 5.45 16.95 7.73
C ASP A 115 4.02 16.54 7.37
N LEU A 116 3.06 17.09 8.10
CA LEU A 116 1.64 16.79 7.90
C LEU A 116 1.21 17.03 6.44
N GLU A 117 1.68 18.11 5.82
CA GLU A 117 1.33 18.44 4.44
C GLU A 117 1.85 17.39 3.45
N THR A 118 3.10 16.97 3.57
CA THR A 118 3.73 15.96 2.71
C THR A 118 3.05 14.61 2.89
N ASN A 119 2.69 14.23 4.11
CA ASN A 119 1.98 12.98 4.37
C ASN A 119 0.56 13.00 3.75
N VAL A 120 -0.17 14.11 3.90
CA VAL A 120 -1.48 14.29 3.24
C VAL A 120 -1.35 14.23 1.72
N LYS A 121 -0.33 14.85 1.13
CA LYS A 121 -0.06 14.74 -0.31
C LYS A 121 0.23 13.29 -0.71
N PHE A 122 1.03 12.57 0.07
CA PHE A 122 1.33 11.17 -0.19
C PHE A 122 0.07 10.32 -0.19
N ARG A 123 -0.81 10.48 0.81
CA ARG A 123 -2.12 9.81 0.87
C ARG A 123 -2.97 10.13 -0.35
N ALA A 124 -3.09 11.41 -0.71
CA ALA A 124 -3.84 11.81 -1.90
C ALA A 124 -3.29 11.20 -3.20
N VAL A 125 -1.97 11.15 -3.34
CA VAL A 125 -1.28 10.54 -4.49
C VAL A 125 -1.53 9.04 -4.52
N HIS A 126 -1.37 8.35 -3.39
CA HIS A 126 -1.66 6.93 -3.25
C HIS A 126 -3.11 6.65 -3.64
N ASP A 127 -4.05 7.32 -3.00
CA ASP A 127 -5.48 7.11 -3.15
C ASP A 127 -5.92 7.31 -4.60
N TYR A 128 -5.54 8.44 -5.19
CA TYR A 128 -5.92 8.75 -6.55
C TYR A 128 -5.28 7.81 -7.56
N MET A 129 -3.98 7.55 -7.46
CA MET A 129 -3.27 6.75 -8.47
C MET A 129 -3.62 5.26 -8.42
N THR A 130 -4.16 4.77 -7.31
CA THR A 130 -4.40 3.33 -7.11
C THR A 130 -5.88 2.96 -7.06
N HIS A 131 -6.70 3.79 -6.40
CA HIS A 131 -8.12 3.53 -6.19
C HIS A 131 -9.03 4.27 -7.18
N ILE A 132 -8.55 5.33 -7.86
CA ILE A 132 -9.39 6.14 -8.75
C ILE A 132 -8.94 6.07 -10.21
N GLN A 133 -7.69 6.45 -10.49
CA GLN A 133 -7.16 6.65 -11.84
C GLN A 133 -7.11 5.38 -12.73
N PRO A 134 -6.75 4.18 -12.22
CA PRO A 134 -6.57 3.01 -13.08
C PRO A 134 -7.89 2.55 -13.72
N LYS A 135 -7.82 2.00 -14.95
CA LYS A 135 -8.99 1.39 -15.61
C LYS A 135 -9.62 0.27 -14.80
N ILE A 136 -8.79 -0.45 -14.05
CA ILE A 136 -9.23 -1.46 -13.09
C ILE A 136 -8.57 -1.07 -11.75
N PRO A 137 -9.22 -0.22 -10.95
CA PRO A 137 -8.66 0.29 -9.70
C PRO A 137 -8.55 -0.82 -8.64
N ALA A 138 -7.78 -0.56 -7.59
CA ALA A 138 -7.85 -1.33 -6.36
C ALA A 138 -9.19 -1.02 -5.64
N GLY A 139 -10.03 -2.04 -5.45
CA GLY A 139 -11.36 -1.96 -4.84
C GLY A 139 -12.04 -3.34 -4.85
N PHE A 140 -13.10 -3.55 -4.05
CA PHE A 140 -13.89 -4.80 -4.07
C PHE A 140 -14.89 -4.83 -5.23
N THR A 141 -15.33 -6.04 -5.55
CA THR A 141 -16.63 -6.32 -6.19
C THR A 141 -17.76 -6.53 -5.16
N SER A 142 -17.46 -6.85 -3.90
CA SER A 142 -18.39 -6.91 -2.77
C SER A 142 -17.69 -6.87 -1.40
N ALA A 143 -18.29 -6.20 -0.40
CA ALA A 143 -17.80 -6.17 0.99
C ALA A 143 -17.94 -7.51 1.76
N LYS A 144 -18.65 -8.50 1.19
CA LYS A 144 -18.82 -9.84 1.78
C LYS A 144 -17.72 -10.82 1.37
N GLU A 145 -16.81 -10.42 0.48
CA GLU A 145 -15.65 -11.21 0.09
C GLU A 145 -14.48 -10.91 1.04
N GLN A 146 -13.81 -11.92 1.59
CA GLN A 146 -12.54 -11.70 2.31
C GLN A 146 -11.51 -11.12 1.33
N GLY A 147 -10.97 -9.92 1.62
CA GLY A 147 -10.10 -9.24 0.64
C GLY A 147 -9.78 -7.75 0.86
N SER A 148 -9.97 -7.17 2.06
CA SER A 148 -9.52 -5.79 2.32
C SER A 148 -8.00 -5.67 2.15
N ILE A 149 -7.26 -6.64 2.69
CA ILE A 149 -5.82 -6.74 2.48
C ILE A 149 -5.44 -6.89 1.00
N HIS A 150 -6.19 -7.68 0.22
CA HIS A 150 -5.87 -7.91 -1.20
C HIS A 150 -5.99 -6.64 -2.04
N GLN A 151 -6.94 -5.77 -1.70
CA GLN A 151 -7.10 -4.48 -2.38
C GLN A 151 -5.91 -3.58 -2.14
N GLU A 152 -5.49 -3.41 -0.90
CA GLU A 152 -4.33 -2.58 -0.59
C GLU A 152 -3.03 -3.19 -1.11
N LEU A 153 -2.88 -4.52 -1.10
CA LEU A 153 -1.74 -5.18 -1.77
C LEU A 153 -1.76 -4.95 -3.28
N ARG A 154 -2.95 -4.87 -3.89
CA ARG A 154 -3.10 -4.48 -5.30
C ARG A 154 -2.81 -2.99 -5.49
N ALA A 155 -3.27 -2.12 -4.59
CA ALA A 155 -3.00 -0.69 -4.62
C ALA A 155 -1.49 -0.43 -4.55
N TYR A 156 -0.82 -1.09 -3.60
CA TYR A 156 0.63 -1.16 -3.50
C TYR A 156 1.27 -1.57 -4.83
N ASN A 157 0.85 -2.68 -5.44
CA ASN A 157 1.42 -3.14 -6.71
C ASN A 157 1.22 -2.14 -7.86
N ILE A 158 0.10 -1.40 -7.88
CA ILE A 158 -0.14 -0.32 -8.85
C ILE A 158 0.83 0.84 -8.59
N HIS A 159 0.96 1.28 -7.34
CA HIS A 159 1.79 2.42 -6.95
C HIS A 159 3.30 2.11 -7.08
N ALA A 160 3.71 0.89 -6.74
CA ALA A 160 5.08 0.40 -6.86
C ALA A 160 5.65 0.55 -8.28
N LYS A 161 4.80 0.51 -9.30
CA LYS A 161 5.20 0.68 -10.71
C LYS A 161 5.52 2.12 -11.09
N THR A 162 5.15 3.10 -10.25
CA THR A 162 5.25 4.53 -10.57
C THR A 162 6.26 5.25 -9.68
N VAL A 163 6.46 4.78 -8.45
CA VAL A 163 7.45 5.37 -7.53
C VAL A 163 8.89 5.11 -7.97
N PRO A 164 9.84 5.97 -7.56
CA PRO A 164 11.27 5.69 -7.71
C PRO A 164 11.65 4.37 -7.03
N LYS A 165 12.56 3.59 -7.63
CA LYS A 165 13.00 2.30 -7.05
C LYS A 165 13.55 2.44 -5.62
N ALA A 166 14.25 3.54 -5.34
CA ALA A 166 14.80 3.83 -4.01
C ALA A 166 13.72 4.03 -2.94
N ALA A 167 12.50 4.40 -3.35
CA ALA A 167 11.36 4.62 -2.46
C ALA A 167 10.54 3.36 -2.17
N MET A 168 10.83 2.24 -2.85
CA MET A 168 10.05 1.00 -2.70
C MET A 168 9.96 0.50 -1.24
N PRO A 169 11.05 0.50 -0.44
CA PRO A 169 10.95 0.07 0.96
C PRO A 169 10.02 0.94 1.81
N ALA A 170 10.00 2.24 1.55
CA ALA A 170 9.11 3.18 2.25
C ALA A 170 7.65 2.93 1.87
N LEU A 171 7.36 2.82 0.56
CA LEU A 171 6.02 2.49 0.08
C LEU A 171 5.52 1.14 0.63
N PHE A 172 6.40 0.13 0.71
CA PHE A 172 6.04 -1.18 1.24
C PHE A 172 5.67 -1.09 2.72
N THR A 173 6.51 -0.42 3.52
CA THR A 173 6.27 -0.24 4.95
C THR A 173 4.97 0.52 5.22
N GLU A 174 4.73 1.59 4.46
CA GLU A 174 3.54 2.43 4.63
C GLU A 174 2.26 1.72 4.22
N VAL A 175 2.25 1.04 3.07
CA VAL A 175 1.01 0.43 2.56
C VAL A 175 0.85 -0.99 3.07
N VAL A 176 1.83 -1.87 2.78
CA VAL A 176 1.74 -3.29 3.11
C VAL A 176 1.86 -3.50 4.62
N GLY A 177 2.75 -2.79 5.30
CA GLY A 177 2.93 -2.86 6.75
C GLY A 177 1.65 -2.47 7.51
N GLN A 178 1.08 -1.29 7.21
CA GLN A 178 -0.15 -0.83 7.85
C GLN A 178 -1.34 -1.72 7.54
N VAL A 179 -1.59 -2.08 6.27
CA VAL A 179 -2.78 -2.87 5.95
C VAL A 179 -2.71 -4.28 6.52
N CYS A 180 -1.55 -4.94 6.51
CA CYS A 180 -1.42 -6.26 7.13
C CYS A 180 -1.70 -6.16 8.64
N THR A 181 -1.16 -5.14 9.29
CA THR A 181 -1.35 -4.92 10.72
C THR A 181 -2.81 -4.60 11.06
N PHE A 182 -3.48 -3.76 10.27
CA PHE A 182 -4.91 -3.49 10.41
C PHE A 182 -5.73 -4.76 10.20
N TYR A 183 -5.41 -5.56 9.17
CA TYR A 183 -6.11 -6.82 8.89
C TYR A 183 -6.05 -7.81 10.05
N ILE A 184 -4.91 -7.90 10.74
CA ILE A 184 -4.71 -8.82 11.86
C ILE A 184 -5.25 -8.26 13.18
N THR A 185 -5.10 -6.96 13.43
CA THR A 185 -5.39 -6.35 14.75
C THR A 185 -6.70 -5.57 14.81
N GLY A 186 -7.29 -5.26 13.65
CA GLY A 186 -8.47 -4.39 13.51
C GLY A 186 -8.20 -2.91 13.78
N LYS A 187 -6.94 -2.48 13.89
CA LYS A 187 -6.55 -1.10 14.23
C LYS A 187 -5.35 -0.64 13.43
N PHE A 188 -5.40 0.60 12.96
CA PHE A 188 -4.21 1.27 12.43
C PHE A 188 -3.23 1.52 13.57
N GLN A 189 -1.95 1.39 13.28
CA GLN A 189 -0.87 1.65 14.23
C GLN A 189 -0.19 2.96 13.87
N GLU A 190 0.66 3.46 14.77
CA GLU A 190 1.55 4.58 14.47
C GLU A 190 2.33 4.32 13.18
N GLN A 191 2.44 5.34 12.31
CA GLN A 191 3.21 5.23 11.08
C GLN A 191 4.70 5.07 11.42
N LYS A 192 5.36 4.13 10.72
CA LYS A 192 6.76 3.78 10.96
C LYS A 192 7.63 4.09 9.77
N VAL A 193 8.77 4.73 10.05
CA VAL A 193 9.89 4.92 9.12
C VAL A 193 10.92 3.83 9.40
N CYS A 194 10.66 2.63 8.88
CA CYS A 194 11.55 1.49 9.01
C CYS A 194 11.67 0.72 7.70
N ILE A 195 12.63 -0.20 7.60
CA ILE A 195 12.72 -1.16 6.52
C ILE A 195 12.29 -2.53 7.05
N LEU A 196 11.22 -3.09 6.49
CA LEU A 196 10.77 -4.44 6.83
C LEU A 196 11.66 -5.48 6.13
N ASP A 197 12.76 -5.85 6.81
CA ASP A 197 13.69 -6.86 6.31
C ASP A 197 13.03 -8.23 6.16
N GLY A 198 13.51 -9.02 5.20
CA GLY A 198 13.02 -10.38 4.97
C GLY A 198 11.78 -10.49 4.08
N PHE A 199 11.30 -9.37 3.51
CA PHE A 199 10.21 -9.34 2.54
C PHE A 199 10.70 -8.85 1.18
N ASP A 200 10.14 -9.39 0.10
CA ASP A 200 10.38 -8.88 -1.25
C ASP A 200 9.36 -7.78 -1.58
N TYR A 201 9.86 -6.57 -1.86
CA TYR A 201 9.03 -5.41 -2.17
C TYR A 201 8.52 -5.40 -3.62
N ILE A 202 9.09 -6.21 -4.50
CA ILE A 202 8.67 -6.34 -5.90
C ILE A 202 7.73 -7.55 -6.06
N ASN A 203 8.12 -8.69 -5.47
CA ASN A 203 7.36 -9.93 -5.51
C ASN A 203 6.57 -10.14 -4.21
N VAL A 204 5.54 -9.32 -4.02
CA VAL A 204 4.70 -9.35 -2.81
C VAL A 204 4.16 -10.76 -2.54
N GLY A 205 4.39 -11.25 -1.32
CA GLY A 205 4.11 -12.62 -0.90
C GLY A 205 5.37 -13.47 -0.70
N VAL A 206 6.53 -13.08 -1.22
CA VAL A 206 7.81 -13.75 -0.94
C VAL A 206 8.36 -13.29 0.42
N VAL A 207 8.77 -14.25 1.25
CA VAL A 207 9.29 -14.02 2.60
C VAL A 207 10.53 -14.91 2.82
N ASN A 208 11.59 -14.34 3.38
CA ASN A 208 12.80 -15.08 3.75
C ASN A 208 12.48 -16.19 4.74
N GLY A 209 13.04 -17.39 4.51
CA GLY A 209 12.76 -18.57 5.32
C GLY A 209 11.47 -19.31 4.96
N TYR A 210 10.78 -18.90 3.89
CA TYR A 210 9.61 -19.59 3.35
C TYR A 210 9.76 -19.85 1.84
N GLU A 211 9.25 -20.98 1.39
CA GLU A 211 9.05 -21.32 -0.01
C GLU A 211 7.58 -21.18 -0.40
N ILE A 212 7.32 -20.77 -1.64
CA ILE A 212 5.97 -20.71 -2.18
C ILE A 212 5.67 -22.00 -2.96
N VAL A 213 4.89 -22.89 -2.35
CA VAL A 213 4.43 -24.15 -2.96
C VAL A 213 2.92 -24.08 -3.15
N ASN A 214 2.44 -24.25 -4.38
CA ASN A 214 1.01 -24.14 -4.71
C ASN A 214 0.35 -22.84 -4.21
N LYS A 215 1.09 -21.71 -4.28
CA LYS A 215 0.70 -20.39 -3.77
C LYS A 215 0.44 -20.33 -2.26
N GLU A 216 1.07 -21.21 -1.51
CA GLU A 216 1.09 -21.21 -0.04
C GLU A 216 2.53 -21.09 0.44
N LEU A 217 2.71 -20.41 1.57
CA LEU A 217 3.97 -20.29 2.29
C LEU A 217 4.22 -21.57 3.10
N ILE A 218 5.34 -22.23 2.81
CA ILE A 218 5.85 -23.39 3.54
C ILE A 218 7.18 -22.98 4.17
N LYS A 219 7.30 -23.13 5.49
CA LYS A 219 8.52 -22.75 6.21
C LYS A 219 9.67 -23.70 5.82
N ASN A 220 10.85 -23.13 5.58
CA ASN A 220 12.04 -23.91 5.26
C ASN A 220 12.49 -24.68 6.50
N GLU A 221 12.71 -26.00 6.38
CA GLU A 221 13.09 -26.85 7.51
C GLU A 221 14.54 -26.61 7.99
N THR A 222 15.32 -25.78 7.29
CA THR A 222 16.79 -25.69 7.48
C THR A 222 17.29 -24.43 8.20
N THR A 223 16.41 -23.57 8.71
CA THR A 223 16.80 -22.41 9.53
C THR A 223 16.20 -22.52 10.93
N ALA A 224 16.90 -23.28 11.78
CA ALA A 224 16.83 -23.21 13.24
C ALA A 224 18.19 -22.73 13.75
#